data_AF-A0A7T8GUB1-F1
#
_entry.id   AF-A0A7T8GUB1-F1
#
_cell.length_a   1.000
_cell.length_b   1.000
_cell.length_c   1.000
_cell.angle_alpha   90.00
_cell.angle_beta   90.00
_cell.angle_gamma   90.00
#
_symmetry.space_group_name_H-M   'P 1'
#
loop_
_entity.id
_entity.type
_entity.pdbx_description
1 polymer ?
#
loop_
_entity_poly.entity_id
_entity_poly.type
_entity_poly.pdbx_seq_one_letter_code
_entity_poly.pdbx_strand_id
1 'polypeptide(L)' 'PDYTTWKIREDGEHIQTLDYIFHTPESLDLLGVLDMPEEEEIGQSRLPSLSYASDHMSLVADFEWK' A
#
# COMPACT_ATOMS: atom_id res chain seq x y z
N PRO A 1 2.01 -2.71 7.06
CA PRO A 1 0.56 -2.46 6.87
C PRO A 1 -0.15 -3.81 6.76
N ASP A 2 -1.46 -3.86 7.01
CA ASP A 2 -2.23 -5.11 6.89
C ASP A 2 -2.50 -5.50 5.43
N TYR A 3 -2.48 -4.52 4.51
CA TYR A 3 -2.61 -4.69 3.07
C TYR A 3 -1.75 -3.71 2.27
N THR A 4 -1.45 -4.11 1.04
CA THR A 4 -0.92 -3.26 -0.04
C THR A 4 -1.72 -3.42 -1.32
N THR A 5 -2.64 -4.38 -1.37
CA THR A 5 -3.63 -4.56 -2.45
C THR A 5 -4.97 -4.99 -1.86
N TRP A 6 -6.06 -4.46 -2.41
CA TRP A 6 -7.43 -4.82 -2.03
C TRP A 6 -8.32 -4.77 -3.27
N LYS A 7 -8.77 -5.95 -3.75
CA LYS A 7 -9.48 -6.09 -5.03
C LYS A 7 -10.52 -7.20 -5.02
N ILE A 8 -11.50 -7.09 -5.90
CA ILE A 8 -12.49 -8.14 -6.16
C ILE A 8 -12.23 -8.74 -7.54
N ARG A 9 -12.17 -10.07 -7.61
CA ARG A 9 -11.96 -10.86 -8.83
C ARG A 9 -13.08 -11.91 -8.94
N GLU A 10 -13.08 -12.71 -10.00
CA GLU A 10 -14.09 -13.75 -10.23
C GLU A 10 -14.16 -14.80 -9.11
N ASP A 11 -13.04 -15.02 -8.41
CA ASP A 11 -12.88 -15.98 -7.32
C ASP A 11 -13.09 -15.37 -5.93
N GLY A 12 -13.40 -14.08 -5.83
CA GLY A 12 -13.78 -13.41 -4.58
C GLY A 12 -12.98 -12.15 -4.28
N GLU A 13 -13.03 -11.75 -3.02
CA GLU A 13 -12.31 -10.59 -2.49
C GLU A 13 -10.92 -10.99 -2.00
N HIS A 14 -9.91 -10.25 -2.44
CA HIS A 14 -8.50 -10.47 -2.11
C HIS A 14 -7.95 -9.25 -1.38
N ILE A 15 -7.52 -9.46 -0.14
CA ILE A 15 -6.89 -8.46 0.72
C ILE A 15 -5.55 -9.02 1.16
N GLN A 16 -4.46 -8.41 0.67
CA GLN A 16 -3.13 -9.00 0.81
C GLN A 16 -2.05 -7.92 0.95
N THR A 17 -0.95 -8.30 1.58
CA THR A 17 0.31 -7.54 1.57
C THR A 17 1.27 -8.25 0.64
N LEU A 18 1.57 -7.62 -0.50
CA LEU A 18 2.42 -8.18 -1.56
C LEU A 18 3.58 -7.24 -1.96
N ASP A 19 3.57 -6.00 -1.47
CA ASP A 19 4.52 -4.95 -1.87
C ASP A 19 5.42 -4.54 -0.69
N TYR A 20 6.70 -4.30 -0.97
CA TYR A 20 7.69 -3.99 0.06
C TYR A 20 8.75 -2.99 -0.45
N ILE A 21 9.19 -2.10 0.44
CA ILE A 21 10.43 -1.32 0.27
C ILE A 21 11.45 -1.84 1.28
N PHE A 22 12.49 -2.51 0.80
CA PHE A 22 13.61 -2.96 1.65
C PHE A 22 14.67 -1.87 1.73
N HIS A 23 15.24 -1.63 2.91
CA HIS A 23 16.35 -0.69 3.12
C HIS A 23 17.39 -1.29 4.08
N THR A 24 18.59 -0.69 4.13
CA THR A 24 19.69 -1.07 5.02
C THR A 24 19.66 -0.22 6.29
N PRO A 25 19.24 -0.75 7.45
CA PRO A 25 19.09 0.03 8.68
C PRO A 25 20.42 0.59 9.20
N GLU A 26 21.55 0.02 8.82
CA GLU A 26 22.87 0.49 9.24
C GLU A 26 23.30 1.79 8.54
N SER A 27 22.70 2.13 7.40
CA SER A 27 23.09 3.31 6.60
C SER A 27 21.96 4.28 6.31
N LEU A 28 20.70 3.87 6.47
CA LEU A 28 19.52 4.70 6.19
C LEU A 28 18.59 4.71 7.41
N ASP A 29 18.22 5.90 7.85
CA ASP A 29 17.14 6.12 8.80
C ASP A 29 15.82 6.38 8.08
N LEU A 30 14.74 5.76 8.56
CA LEU A 30 13.39 5.96 8.08
C LEU A 30 12.79 7.18 8.78
N LEU A 31 12.45 8.20 8.00
CA LEU A 31 11.86 9.45 8.51
C LEU A 31 10.35 9.38 8.61
N GLY A 32 9.72 8.68 7.68
CA GLY A 32 8.27 8.57 7.62
C GLY A 32 7.80 7.68 6.47
N VAL A 33 6.52 7.30 6.54
CA VAL A 33 5.83 6.52 5.52
C VAL A 33 4.47 7.15 5.22
N LEU A 34 3.96 6.93 4.01
CA LEU A 34 2.56 7.21 3.69
C LEU A 34 1.66 6.14 4.30
N ASP A 35 0.66 6.57 5.06
CA ASP A 35 -0.33 5.67 5.65
C ASP A 35 -1.23 5.03 4.58
N MET A 36 -1.70 3.81 4.86
CA MET A 36 -2.64 3.12 3.98
C MET A 36 -4.05 3.69 4.17
N PRO A 37 -4.83 3.86 3.09
CA PRO A 37 -6.19 4.37 3.17
C PRO A 37 -7.09 3.38 3.91
N GLU A 38 -8.01 3.87 4.74
CA GLU A 38 -9.00 3.04 5.46
C GLU A 38 -10.03 2.42 4.51
N GLU A 39 -10.82 1.46 5.01
CA GLU A 39 -11.83 0.76 4.22
C GLU A 39 -12.84 1.75 3.57
N GLU A 40 -13.26 2.76 4.33
CA GLU A 40 -14.18 3.80 3.90
C GLU A 40 -13.60 4.64 2.75
N GLU A 41 -12.29 4.87 2.72
CA GLU A 41 -11.59 5.64 1.69
C GLU A 41 -11.38 4.81 0.41
N ILE A 42 -11.14 3.50 0.55
CA ILE A 42 -11.04 2.54 -0.55
C ILE A 42 -12.40 2.37 -1.24
N GLY A 43 -13.48 2.39 -0.45
CA GLY A 43 -14.85 2.26 -0.93
C GLY A 43 -15.26 0.80 -1.21
N GLN A 44 -16.56 0.58 -1.40
CA GLN A 44 -17.14 -0.77 -1.47
C GLN A 44 -16.69 -1.58 -2.70
N SER A 45 -16.36 -0.91 -3.80
CA SER A 45 -15.89 -1.57 -5.03
C SER A 45 -14.41 -1.95 -4.99
N ARG A 46 -13.69 -1.56 -3.92
CA ARG A 46 -12.25 -1.76 -3.76
C ARG A 46 -11.47 -1.16 -4.94
N LEU A 47 -10.26 -1.67 -5.18
CA LEU A 47 -9.36 -1.17 -6.22
C LEU A 47 -9.33 -2.11 -7.44
N PRO A 48 -9.10 -1.58 -8.66
CA PRO A 48 -9.02 -0.16 -9.02
C PRO A 48 -10.41 0.50 -9.05
N SER A 49 -10.43 1.83 -9.11
CA SER A 49 -11.66 2.63 -9.16
C SER A 49 -11.48 3.87 -10.04
N LEU A 50 -12.53 4.70 -10.19
CA LEU A 50 -12.42 5.99 -10.88
C LEU A 50 -11.49 6.98 -10.17
N SER A 51 -11.29 6.82 -8.85
CA SER A 51 -10.40 7.65 -8.05
C SER A 51 -8.98 7.08 -7.92
N TYR A 52 -8.77 5.81 -8.26
CA TYR A 52 -7.47 5.15 -8.11
C TYR A 52 -7.21 4.10 -9.18
N ALA A 53 -6.15 4.29 -9.98
CA ALA A 53 -5.97 3.58 -11.25
C ALA A 53 -5.39 2.15 -11.15
N SER A 54 -4.94 1.71 -9.97
CA SER A 54 -4.32 0.40 -9.76
C SER A 54 -5.05 -0.38 -8.67
N ASP A 55 -4.91 -1.71 -8.66
CA ASP A 55 -5.36 -2.58 -7.58
C ASP A 55 -4.35 -2.71 -6.43
N HIS A 56 -3.17 -2.11 -6.57
CA HIS A 56 -2.14 -2.00 -5.53
C HIS A 56 -2.00 -0.54 -5.08
N MET A 57 -1.89 -0.31 -3.78
CA MET A 57 -1.60 1.00 -3.20
C MET A 57 -0.10 1.29 -3.23
N SER A 58 0.23 2.53 -3.58
CA SER A 58 1.62 2.98 -3.64
C SER A 58 2.27 3.01 -2.25
N LEU A 59 3.46 2.44 -2.14
CA LEU A 59 4.32 2.62 -0.98
C LEU A 59 5.17 3.88 -1.17
N VAL A 60 5.16 4.77 -0.19
CA VAL A 60 6.00 5.98 -0.16
C VAL A 60 6.68 6.03 1.19
N ALA A 61 7.98 6.26 1.18
CA ALA A 61 8.82 6.35 2.38
C ALA A 61 9.93 7.38 2.17
N ASP A 62 10.18 8.16 3.21
CA ASP A 62 11.27 9.13 3.25
C ASP A 62 12.44 8.55 4.05
N PHE A 63 13.65 8.63 3.49
CA PHE A 63 14.88 8.16 4.12
C PHE A 63 15.93 9.26 4.14
N GLU A 64 16.80 9.22 5.14
CA GLU A 64 18.05 9.98 5.16
C GLU A 64 19.26 9.07 5.40
N TRP A 65 20.42 9.53 4.93
CA TRP A 65 21.68 8.88 5.27
C TRP A 65 22.05 9.20 6.71
N LYS A 66 22.56 8.18 7.40
CA LYS A 66 23.17 8.32 8.72
C LYS A 66 24.47 9.13 8.68
#